data_AF-A0A954QFZ8-F1
#
_entry.id   AF-A0A954QFZ8-F1
#
_cell.length_a   1.000
_cell.length_b   1.000
_cell.length_c   1.000
_cell.angle_alpha   90.00
_cell.angle_beta   90.00
_cell.angle_gamma   90.00
#
_symmetry.space_group_name_H-M   'P 1'
#
loop_
_entity.id
_entity.type
_entity.pdbx_description
1 polymer ?
#
loop_
_entity_poly.entity_id
_entity_poly.type
_entity_poly.pdbx_seq_one_letter_code
_entity_poly.pdbx_strand_id
1 'polypeptide(L)'
;RYADSVGRTWNAPFPYAWKYRDWVIASFNADKPYNRFIAEQIAGDLLPAKTVEQRRDQITGTGFLALGSLTLNAGGGEPYLLDQIDDQIDVTTRGFLGLSVACARCHDHKYDPVMQRDYYALAGIFYSSWTYPGQAHQSNHTAAGYLDPEMLVSLPTDLDGPVDRVREIPQGVHTMSDLRQFGGKAPPPYDLEPDWVMGIREG
;
A
#
# COMPACT_ATOMS: atom_id res chain seq x y z
N ARG A 1 -1.31 10.34 3.23
CA ARG A 1 -1.56 11.26 2.10
C ARG A 1 -3.05 11.29 1.76
N TYR A 2 -3.55 12.35 1.12
CA TYR A 2 -4.91 12.48 0.58
C TYR A 2 -4.95 13.65 -0.42
N ALA A 3 -5.73 13.51 -1.48
CA ALA A 3 -6.11 14.62 -2.35
C ALA A 3 -7.47 14.31 -3.01
N ASP A 4 -8.27 15.34 -3.27
CA ASP A 4 -9.50 15.23 -4.06
C ASP A 4 -9.22 15.13 -5.57
N SER A 5 -7.95 15.25 -6.00
CA SER A 5 -7.53 15.20 -7.39
C SER A 5 -6.08 14.71 -7.57
N VAL A 6 -5.72 14.37 -8.81
CA VAL A 6 -4.44 13.74 -9.17
C VAL A 6 -3.24 14.71 -9.12
N GLY A 7 -3.41 15.95 -9.57
CA GLY A 7 -2.47 17.06 -9.38
C GLY A 7 -1.09 17.00 -10.07
N ARG A 8 -0.72 15.94 -10.82
CA ARG A 8 0.63 15.78 -11.43
C ARG A 8 0.80 16.57 -12.72
N THR A 9 0.31 16.01 -13.82
CA THR A 9 0.40 16.60 -15.17
C THR A 9 -0.94 17.17 -15.61
N TRP A 10 -2.03 16.64 -15.06
CA TRP A 10 -3.41 17.08 -15.26
C TRP A 10 -4.17 17.02 -13.93
N ASN A 11 -5.14 17.91 -13.78
CA ASN A 11 -6.00 17.96 -12.61
C ASN A 11 -7.32 17.22 -12.88
N ALA A 12 -7.36 15.92 -12.62
CA ALA A 12 -8.58 15.12 -12.66
C ALA A 12 -9.07 14.80 -11.24
N PRO A 13 -10.38 14.86 -10.96
CA PRO A 13 -10.92 14.61 -9.61
C PRO A 13 -10.93 13.13 -9.28
N PHE A 14 -10.57 12.72 -8.07
CA PHE A 14 -10.82 11.37 -7.56
C PHE A 14 -12.27 11.27 -7.05
N PRO A 15 -13.22 10.69 -7.79
CA PRO A 15 -14.65 10.81 -7.50
C PRO A 15 -15.06 10.20 -6.14
N TYR A 16 -14.29 9.24 -5.64
CA TYR A 16 -14.58 8.55 -4.38
C TYR A 16 -13.46 8.66 -3.33
N ALA A 17 -12.49 9.58 -3.50
CA ALA A 17 -11.40 9.76 -2.53
C ALA A 17 -11.94 10.01 -1.11
N TRP A 18 -13.05 10.72 -0.98
CA TRP A 18 -13.72 11.01 0.29
C TRP A 18 -13.97 9.75 1.15
N LYS A 19 -14.15 8.57 0.54
CA LYS A 19 -14.32 7.31 1.30
C LYS A 19 -13.10 6.98 2.13
N TYR A 20 -11.90 7.16 1.57
CA TYR A 20 -10.65 6.97 2.29
C TYR A 20 -10.47 8.03 3.39
N ARG A 21 -10.76 9.31 3.08
CA ARG A 21 -10.73 10.38 4.09
C ARG A 21 -11.64 10.07 5.28
N ASP A 22 -12.89 9.70 5.01
CA ASP A 22 -13.87 9.41 6.04
C ASP A 22 -13.47 8.16 6.83
N TRP A 23 -12.88 7.15 6.17
CA TRP A 23 -12.30 5.99 6.85
C TRP A 23 -11.13 6.35 7.77
N VAL A 24 -10.25 7.29 7.37
CA VAL A 24 -9.17 7.78 8.23
C VAL A 24 -9.77 8.46 9.46
N ILE A 25 -10.70 9.40 9.27
CA ILE A 25 -11.36 10.13 10.36
C ILE A 25 -12.08 9.16 11.31
N ALA A 26 -12.85 8.21 10.77
CA ALA A 26 -13.55 7.20 11.55
C ALA A 26 -12.57 6.29 12.32
N SER A 27 -11.45 5.91 11.71
CA SER A 27 -10.42 5.09 12.35
C SER A 27 -9.82 5.79 13.57
N PHE A 28 -9.52 7.09 13.47
CA PHE A 28 -9.03 7.87 14.61
C PHE A 28 -10.11 8.08 15.67
N ASN A 29 -11.33 8.44 15.27
CA ASN A 29 -12.44 8.66 16.21
C ASN A 29 -12.84 7.39 16.97
N ALA A 30 -12.68 6.23 16.36
CA ALA A 30 -12.95 4.92 16.98
C ALA A 30 -11.75 4.36 17.77
N ASP A 31 -10.65 5.12 17.90
CA ASP A 31 -9.41 4.67 18.54
C ASP A 31 -8.90 3.33 17.96
N LYS A 32 -8.94 3.21 16.63
CA LYS A 32 -8.46 1.99 15.94
C LYS A 32 -7.00 1.75 16.32
N PRO A 33 -6.63 0.53 16.76
CA PRO A 33 -5.24 0.23 17.09
C PRO A 33 -4.29 0.60 15.95
N TYR A 34 -3.22 1.32 16.25
CA TYR A 34 -2.34 1.89 15.23
C TYR A 34 -1.72 0.82 14.30
N ASN A 35 -1.36 -0.34 14.85
CA ASN A 35 -0.89 -1.48 14.06
C ASN A 35 -1.96 -1.98 13.07
N ARG A 36 -3.23 -1.95 13.46
CA ARG A 36 -4.35 -2.32 12.60
C ARG A 36 -4.60 -1.25 11.52
N PHE A 37 -4.51 0.03 11.89
CA PHE A 37 -4.61 1.16 10.96
C PHE A 37 -3.54 1.11 9.87
N ILE A 38 -2.28 0.77 10.21
CA ILE A 38 -1.22 0.58 9.22
C ILE A 38 -1.48 -0.66 8.37
N ALA A 39 -1.81 -1.80 8.99
CA ALA A 39 -2.04 -3.06 8.27
C ALA A 39 -3.15 -2.93 7.22
N GLU A 40 -4.25 -2.24 7.56
CA GLU A 40 -5.34 -1.98 6.61
C GLU A 40 -4.94 -1.05 5.46
N GLN A 41 -4.00 -0.13 5.66
CA GLN A 41 -3.50 0.74 4.59
C GLN A 41 -2.57 0.04 3.60
N ILE A 42 -1.83 -0.97 4.06
CA ILE A 42 -0.85 -1.69 3.22
C ILE A 42 -1.43 -2.97 2.60
N ALA A 43 -2.29 -3.68 3.33
CA ALA A 43 -2.72 -5.02 2.96
C ALA A 43 -4.19 -5.30 3.32
N GLY A 44 -5.03 -4.26 3.48
CA GLY A 44 -6.41 -4.40 3.92
C GLY A 44 -7.24 -5.39 3.09
N ASP A 45 -7.04 -5.44 1.78
CA ASP A 45 -7.67 -6.39 0.88
C ASP A 45 -7.28 -7.87 1.14
N LEU A 46 -6.12 -8.10 1.78
CA LEU A 46 -5.61 -9.42 2.17
C LEU A 46 -5.97 -9.83 3.60
N LEU A 47 -6.55 -8.92 4.40
CA LEU A 47 -6.89 -9.21 5.78
C LEU A 47 -8.20 -10.02 5.86
N PRO A 48 -8.30 -10.96 6.82
CA PRO A 48 -9.55 -11.67 7.03
C PRO A 48 -10.62 -10.72 7.57
N ALA A 49 -11.86 -10.92 7.11
CA ALA A 49 -13.03 -10.17 7.54
C ALA A 49 -14.14 -11.12 8.03
N LYS A 50 -14.78 -10.76 9.14
CA LYS A 50 -15.92 -11.48 9.72
C LYS A 50 -17.27 -10.96 9.24
N THR A 51 -17.32 -9.71 8.78
CA THR A 51 -18.53 -9.07 8.26
C THR A 51 -18.21 -8.32 6.97
N VAL A 52 -19.24 -8.08 6.16
CA VAL A 52 -19.12 -7.32 4.90
C VAL A 52 -18.62 -5.90 5.20
N GLU A 53 -19.12 -5.27 6.25
CA GLU A 53 -18.70 -3.93 6.69
C GLU A 53 -17.21 -3.92 7.03
N GLN A 54 -16.74 -4.93 7.76
CA GLN A 54 -15.32 -5.06 8.07
C GLN A 54 -14.49 -5.21 6.80
N ARG A 55 -14.92 -6.03 5.83
CA ARG A 55 -14.19 -6.20 4.56
C ARG A 55 -14.15 -4.89 3.77
N ARG A 56 -15.26 -4.15 3.73
CA ARG A 56 -15.36 -2.85 3.06
C ARG A 56 -14.43 -1.83 3.71
N ASP A 57 -14.36 -1.79 5.05
CA ASP A 57 -13.46 -0.92 5.79
C ASP A 57 -12.00 -1.25 5.50
N GLN A 58 -11.65 -2.54 5.51
CA GLN A 58 -10.29 -3.00 5.23
C GLN A 58 -9.86 -2.64 3.79
N ILE A 59 -10.70 -2.92 2.78
CA ILE A 59 -10.45 -2.53 1.39
C ILE A 59 -10.37 -1.01 1.25
N THR A 60 -11.21 -0.25 1.95
CA THR A 60 -11.15 1.22 1.91
C THR A 60 -9.81 1.73 2.42
N GLY A 61 -9.22 1.08 3.42
CA GLY A 61 -7.88 1.38 3.93
C GLY A 61 -6.79 1.35 2.86
N THR A 62 -6.81 0.39 1.94
CA THR A 62 -5.80 0.27 0.87
C THR A 62 -5.85 1.41 -0.15
N GLY A 63 -6.85 2.28 -0.06
CA GLY A 63 -6.88 3.58 -0.73
C GLY A 63 -5.60 4.41 -0.48
N PHE A 64 -4.89 4.17 0.62
CA PHE A 64 -3.56 4.76 0.85
C PHE A 64 -2.58 4.52 -0.31
N LEU A 65 -2.54 3.30 -0.87
CA LEU A 65 -1.65 2.92 -1.96
C LEU A 65 -2.17 3.35 -3.34
N ALA A 66 -3.48 3.57 -3.48
CA ALA A 66 -4.12 3.95 -4.74
C ALA A 66 -4.23 5.47 -4.94
N LEU A 67 -4.45 6.24 -3.86
CA LEU A 67 -4.56 7.69 -3.92
C LEU A 67 -3.17 8.32 -3.99
N GLY A 68 -2.79 8.80 -5.17
CA GLY A 68 -1.47 9.37 -5.39
C GLY A 68 -1.40 10.24 -6.64
N SER A 69 -0.19 10.67 -6.94
CA SER A 69 0.09 11.54 -8.09
C SER A 69 0.25 10.68 -9.35
N LEU A 70 -0.79 10.61 -10.18
CA LEU A 70 -0.82 9.78 -11.39
C LEU A 70 -0.38 10.57 -12.62
N THR A 71 0.51 9.99 -13.43
CA THR A 71 0.91 10.55 -14.73
C THR A 71 -0.13 10.19 -15.80
N LEU A 72 -1.23 10.96 -15.86
CA LEU A 72 -2.42 10.64 -16.68
C LEU A 72 -2.17 10.64 -18.20
N ASN A 73 -1.12 11.33 -18.66
CA ASN A 73 -0.71 11.42 -20.05
C ASN A 73 0.34 10.37 -20.47
N ALA A 74 0.75 9.48 -19.57
CA ALA A 74 1.79 8.47 -19.85
C ALA A 74 1.34 7.33 -20.77
N GLY A 75 0.05 7.27 -21.16
CA GLY A 75 -0.47 6.23 -22.04
C GLY A 75 -0.54 4.84 -21.40
N GLY A 76 -0.43 4.74 -20.08
CA GLY A 76 -0.31 3.47 -19.36
C GLY A 76 1.02 2.76 -19.65
N GLY A 77 1.20 1.55 -19.10
CA GLY A 77 2.39 0.73 -19.32
C GLY A 77 3.44 0.82 -18.20
N GLU A 78 4.59 0.19 -18.45
CA GLU A 78 5.63 -0.03 -17.43
C GLU A 78 6.20 1.24 -16.80
N PRO A 79 6.53 2.32 -17.55
CA PRO A 79 7.02 3.55 -16.93
C PRO A 79 6.03 4.20 -15.96
N TYR A 80 4.73 4.14 -16.29
CA TYR A 80 3.67 4.62 -15.40
C TYR A 80 3.58 3.79 -14.12
N LEU A 81 3.62 2.46 -14.26
CA LEU A 81 3.62 1.54 -13.13
C LEU A 81 4.83 1.78 -12.21
N LEU A 82 6.01 1.99 -12.78
CA LEU A 82 7.23 2.27 -12.02
C LEU A 82 7.19 3.63 -11.30
N ASP A 83 6.60 4.66 -11.91
CA ASP A 83 6.34 5.95 -11.25
C ASP A 83 5.37 5.81 -10.07
N GLN A 84 4.35 4.95 -10.22
CA GLN A 84 3.39 4.68 -9.16
C GLN A 84 4.03 3.89 -8.01
N ILE A 85 4.88 2.91 -8.33
CA ILE A 85 5.64 2.14 -7.33
C ILE A 85 6.61 3.04 -6.55
N ASP A 86 7.33 3.93 -7.23
CA ASP A 86 8.20 4.92 -6.59
C ASP A 86 7.41 5.78 -5.59
N ASP A 87 6.25 6.28 -5.98
CA ASP A 87 5.34 7.04 -5.11
C ASP A 87 4.79 6.21 -3.92
N GLN A 88 4.52 4.92 -4.13
CA GLN A 88 4.09 3.99 -3.07
C GLN A 88 5.20 3.70 -2.05
N ILE A 89 6.43 3.45 -2.51
CA ILE A 89 7.61 3.29 -1.65
C ILE A 89 7.79 4.54 -0.81
N ASP A 90 7.74 5.69 -1.48
CA ASP A 90 7.99 6.97 -0.89
C ASP A 90 6.99 7.33 0.22
N VAL A 91 5.69 7.22 -0.06
CA VAL A 91 4.66 7.51 0.95
C VAL A 91 4.72 6.51 2.11
N THR A 92 5.00 5.24 1.84
CA THR A 92 4.98 4.18 2.86
C THR A 92 6.14 4.38 3.82
N THR A 93 7.33 4.60 3.29
CA THR A 93 8.54 4.79 4.09
C THR A 93 8.49 6.10 4.88
N ARG A 94 8.09 7.22 4.26
CA ARG A 94 7.92 8.48 4.99
C ARG A 94 6.81 8.41 6.02
N GLY A 95 5.69 7.78 5.67
CA GLY A 95 4.48 7.74 6.50
C GLY A 95 4.57 6.82 7.71
N PHE A 96 5.20 5.66 7.56
CA PHE A 96 5.22 4.63 8.62
C PHE A 96 6.60 4.37 9.22
N LEU A 97 7.68 4.62 8.48
CA LEU A 97 9.05 4.43 9.00
C LEU A 97 9.69 5.75 9.44
N GLY A 98 9.10 6.89 9.07
CA GLY A 98 9.67 8.22 9.35
C GLY A 98 10.97 8.49 8.58
N LEU A 99 11.24 7.72 7.52
CA LEU A 99 12.46 7.80 6.71
C LEU A 99 12.11 7.96 5.22
N SER A 100 12.87 8.77 4.51
CA SER A 100 12.80 8.84 3.06
C SER A 100 13.85 7.92 2.45
N VAL A 101 13.42 6.92 1.66
CA VAL A 101 14.35 6.03 0.95
C VAL A 101 14.58 6.43 -0.50
N ALA A 102 14.06 7.57 -0.96
CA ALA A 102 14.12 7.99 -2.36
C ALA A 102 15.55 8.07 -2.93
N CYS A 103 16.57 8.44 -2.13
CA CYS A 103 17.96 8.45 -2.60
C CYS A 103 18.48 7.05 -2.92
N ALA A 104 17.98 6.03 -2.20
CA ALA A 104 18.36 4.63 -2.39
C ALA A 104 17.99 4.10 -3.78
N ARG A 105 17.09 4.79 -4.52
CA ARG A 105 16.73 4.45 -5.89
C ARG A 105 17.94 4.36 -6.82
N CYS A 106 18.89 5.28 -6.70
CA CYS A 106 20.00 5.40 -7.66
C CYS A 106 21.36 4.96 -7.10
N HIS A 107 21.53 4.98 -5.79
CA HIS A 107 22.76 4.59 -5.09
C HIS A 107 22.43 4.28 -3.63
N ASP A 108 23.30 3.56 -2.91
CA ASP A 108 23.10 3.35 -1.46
C ASP A 108 22.87 4.68 -0.74
N HIS A 109 21.91 4.69 0.20
CA HIS A 109 21.51 5.90 0.88
C HIS A 109 22.70 6.55 1.59
N LYS A 110 22.83 7.88 1.48
CA LYS A 110 24.06 8.60 1.87
C LYS A 110 24.40 8.49 3.36
N TYR A 111 23.37 8.45 4.22
CA TYR A 111 23.53 8.53 5.67
C TYR A 111 22.89 7.34 6.39
N ASP A 112 21.63 7.05 6.08
CA ASP A 112 20.91 5.91 6.64
C ASP A 112 21.36 4.56 6.04
N PRO A 113 21.32 3.46 6.82
CA PRO A 113 21.73 2.12 6.38
C PRO A 113 20.67 1.46 5.48
N VAL A 114 20.32 2.13 4.38
CA VAL A 114 19.39 1.64 3.36
C VAL A 114 20.18 1.49 2.06
N MET A 115 20.37 0.25 1.63
CA MET A 115 21.07 -0.04 0.38
C MET A 115 20.13 0.11 -0.81
N GLN A 116 20.70 0.31 -2.00
CA GLN A 116 19.93 0.34 -3.24
C GLN A 116 19.14 -0.96 -3.45
N ARG A 117 19.70 -2.10 -3.05
CA ARG A 117 18.98 -3.39 -3.09
C ARG A 117 17.71 -3.40 -2.23
N ASP A 118 17.68 -2.68 -1.11
CA ASP A 118 16.52 -2.64 -0.21
C ASP A 118 15.39 -1.84 -0.86
N TYR A 119 15.74 -0.74 -1.55
CA TYR A 119 14.80 0.03 -2.37
C TYR A 119 14.17 -0.85 -3.46
N TYR A 120 14.98 -1.60 -4.20
CA TYR A 120 14.46 -2.47 -5.26
C TYR A 120 13.73 -3.71 -4.73
N ALA A 121 14.03 -4.18 -3.52
CA ALA A 121 13.22 -5.20 -2.84
C ALA A 121 11.81 -4.68 -2.54
N LEU A 122 11.68 -3.45 -2.04
CA LEU A 122 10.37 -2.79 -1.88
C LEU A 122 9.67 -2.59 -3.22
N ALA A 123 10.41 -2.18 -4.26
CA ALA A 123 9.86 -2.04 -5.61
C ALA A 123 9.28 -3.37 -6.11
N GLY A 124 9.97 -4.50 -5.89
CA GLY A 124 9.46 -5.83 -6.24
C GLY A 124 8.15 -6.20 -5.53
N ILE A 125 7.98 -5.80 -4.26
CA ILE A 125 6.74 -6.03 -3.50
C ILE A 125 5.57 -5.27 -4.14
N PHE A 126 5.74 -3.98 -4.39
CA PHE A 126 4.68 -3.16 -5.00
C PHE A 126 4.44 -3.51 -6.47
N TYR A 127 5.48 -3.90 -7.22
CA TYR A 127 5.36 -4.40 -8.58
C TYR A 127 4.53 -5.69 -8.66
N SER A 128 4.58 -6.51 -7.59
CA SER A 128 3.77 -7.73 -7.48
C SER A 128 2.32 -7.46 -7.04
N SER A 129 1.91 -6.20 -6.92
CA SER A 129 0.57 -5.79 -6.49
C SER A 129 -0.19 -5.09 -7.61
N TRP A 130 -1.50 -5.32 -7.68
CA TRP A 130 -2.37 -4.64 -8.62
C TRP A 130 -3.04 -3.45 -7.93
N THR A 131 -2.73 -2.24 -8.40
CA THR A 131 -3.39 -1.04 -7.89
C THR A 131 -4.46 -0.59 -8.87
N TYR A 132 -5.65 -0.27 -8.36
CA TYR A 132 -6.80 0.19 -9.12
C TYR A 132 -7.08 1.67 -8.83
N PRO A 133 -6.27 2.61 -9.38
CA PRO A 133 -6.45 4.03 -9.14
C PRO A 133 -7.60 4.65 -9.95
N GLY A 134 -8.31 3.83 -10.75
CA GLY A 134 -9.36 4.27 -11.66
C GLY A 134 -8.84 4.95 -12.91
N GLN A 135 -7.56 4.84 -13.28
CA GLN A 135 -7.01 5.52 -14.45
C GLN A 135 -7.60 4.96 -15.76
N ALA A 136 -8.09 5.85 -16.62
CA ALA A 136 -8.43 5.54 -18.00
C ALA A 136 -7.39 6.08 -18.99
N HIS A 137 -7.20 5.36 -20.08
CA HIS A 137 -6.37 5.77 -21.21
C HIS A 137 -7.15 6.73 -22.12
N GLN A 138 -6.75 8.00 -22.22
CA GLN A 138 -7.41 8.93 -23.15
C GLN A 138 -6.81 8.92 -24.55
N SER A 139 -7.61 8.44 -25.50
CA SER A 139 -7.67 8.93 -26.87
C SER A 139 -8.93 9.78 -27.15
N ASN A 140 -9.82 10.01 -26.17
CA ASN A 140 -11.20 10.47 -26.44
C ASN A 140 -11.57 11.91 -26.04
N HIS A 141 -10.62 12.77 -25.63
CA HIS A 141 -10.83 14.24 -25.53
C HIS A 141 -12.12 14.72 -24.83
N THR A 142 -12.58 14.05 -23.77
CA THR A 142 -13.72 14.51 -22.96
C THR A 142 -13.25 15.01 -21.59
N ALA A 143 -14.05 15.91 -20.99
CA ALA A 143 -13.80 16.48 -19.66
C ALA A 143 -13.79 15.45 -18.51
N ALA A 144 -14.21 14.21 -18.76
CA ALA A 144 -14.27 13.12 -17.77
C ALA A 144 -13.15 12.06 -17.94
N GLY A 145 -12.42 12.04 -19.05
CA GLY A 145 -11.87 10.77 -19.55
C GLY A 145 -10.57 10.23 -18.91
N TYR A 146 -10.02 10.82 -17.85
CA TYR A 146 -8.77 10.30 -17.26
C TYR A 146 -9.00 9.35 -16.09
N LEU A 147 -10.22 9.32 -15.55
CA LEU A 147 -10.61 8.39 -14.50
C LEU A 147 -11.90 7.68 -14.90
N ASP A 148 -11.85 6.36 -14.94
CA ASP A 148 -12.96 5.47 -15.21
C ASP A 148 -13.37 4.76 -13.91
N PRO A 149 -14.61 5.01 -13.43
CA PRO A 149 -15.15 4.32 -12.25
C PRO A 149 -15.17 2.80 -12.38
N GLU A 150 -15.23 2.24 -13.58
CA GLU A 150 -15.18 0.78 -13.80
C GLU A 150 -13.79 0.19 -13.50
N MET A 151 -12.75 1.03 -13.50
CA MET A 151 -11.35 0.67 -13.18
C MET A 151 -11.03 0.84 -11.69
N LEU A 152 -12.04 1.02 -10.83
CA LEU A 152 -11.92 1.08 -9.38
C LEU A 152 -12.29 -0.25 -8.73
N VAL A 153 -11.78 -0.48 -7.51
CA VAL A 153 -12.22 -1.62 -6.70
C VAL A 153 -13.68 -1.42 -6.29
N SER A 154 -14.53 -2.39 -6.63
CA SER A 154 -15.89 -2.46 -6.13
C SER A 154 -15.91 -2.94 -4.68
N LEU A 155 -16.56 -2.17 -3.81
CA LEU A 155 -16.74 -2.59 -2.42
C LEU A 155 -17.75 -3.74 -2.36
N PRO A 156 -17.42 -4.86 -1.69
CA PRO A 156 -18.26 -6.05 -1.68
C PRO A 156 -19.62 -5.81 -1.02
N THR A 157 -20.64 -6.52 -1.50
CA THR A 157 -22.00 -6.56 -0.90
C THR A 157 -22.22 -7.81 -0.06
N ASP A 158 -21.41 -8.85 -0.29
CA ASP A 158 -21.40 -10.12 0.43
C ASP A 158 -19.96 -10.48 0.82
N LEU A 159 -19.77 -11.46 1.71
CA LEU A 159 -18.44 -11.99 1.97
C LEU A 159 -18.04 -12.93 0.82
N ASP A 160 -16.84 -12.73 0.26
CA ASP A 160 -16.27 -13.57 -0.80
C ASP A 160 -15.98 -15.00 -0.30
N GLY A 161 -17.02 -15.82 -0.05
CA GLY A 161 -16.88 -17.18 0.48
C GLY A 161 -16.19 -17.26 1.85
N PRO A 162 -15.81 -18.46 2.34
CA PRO A 162 -15.05 -18.59 3.57
C PRO A 162 -13.68 -17.93 3.39
N VAL A 163 -13.49 -16.78 4.02
CA VAL A 163 -12.25 -15.97 4.05
C VAL A 163 -11.20 -16.60 4.99
N ASP A 164 -11.38 -17.87 5.38
CA ASP A 164 -10.48 -18.65 6.23
C ASP A 164 -9.35 -19.28 5.41
N ARG A 165 -8.53 -18.43 4.79
CA ARG A 165 -7.11 -18.70 4.85
C ARG A 165 -6.49 -17.65 5.76
N VAL A 166 -6.76 -17.80 7.06
CA VAL A 166 -5.74 -17.46 8.04
C VAL A 166 -4.51 -18.27 7.61
N ARG A 167 -3.56 -17.65 6.90
CA ARG A 167 -2.21 -18.20 6.85
C ARG A 167 -1.76 -18.18 8.30
N GLU A 168 -1.62 -19.36 8.90
CA GLU A 168 -0.95 -19.48 10.18
C GLU A 168 0.37 -18.73 10.05
N ILE A 169 0.52 -17.71 10.88
CA ILE A 169 1.78 -17.00 11.02
C ILE A 169 2.78 -18.06 11.51
N PRO A 170 3.84 -18.39 10.76
CA PRO A 170 4.81 -19.39 11.20
C PRO A 170 5.36 -19.03 12.57
N GLN A 171 5.61 -20.03 13.42
CA GLN A 171 6.31 -19.76 14.68
C GLN A 171 7.64 -19.06 14.40
N GLY A 172 7.84 -17.89 15.03
CA GLY A 172 9.01 -17.03 14.81
C GLY A 172 8.70 -15.65 14.20
N VAL A 173 7.48 -15.41 13.71
CA VAL A 173 7.06 -14.07 13.28
C VAL A 173 6.42 -13.35 14.46
N HIS A 174 7.09 -12.31 14.94
CA HIS A 174 6.69 -11.56 16.13
C HIS A 174 5.45 -10.68 15.89
N THR A 175 4.52 -10.71 16.85
CA THR A 175 3.39 -9.79 16.94
C THR A 175 3.80 -8.53 17.73
N MET A 176 3.06 -7.41 17.61
CA MET A 176 3.32 -6.19 18.41
C MET A 176 3.21 -6.41 19.94
N SER A 177 2.60 -7.52 20.38
CA SER A 177 2.60 -7.99 21.77
C SER A 177 4.00 -8.38 22.24
N ASP A 178 4.83 -8.90 21.34
CA ASP A 178 6.20 -9.36 21.64
C ASP A 178 7.15 -8.18 21.82
N LEU A 179 6.91 -7.07 21.10
CA LEU A 179 7.64 -5.81 21.25
C LEU A 179 7.48 -5.15 22.63
N ARG A 180 6.42 -5.48 23.38
CA ARG A 180 6.25 -5.01 24.77
C ARG A 180 7.06 -5.81 25.79
N GLN A 181 7.51 -7.02 25.45
CA GLN A 181 8.38 -7.84 26.30
C GLN A 181 9.88 -7.52 26.15
N PHE A 182 10.30 -6.80 25.10
CA PHE A 182 11.68 -6.34 24.93
C PHE A 182 12.00 -5.09 25.77
N GLY A 183 11.68 -5.16 27.07
CA GLY A 183 12.01 -4.14 28.07
C GLY A 183 13.51 -3.92 28.22
N GLY A 184 14.09 -3.11 27.32
CA GLY A 184 15.44 -2.56 27.43
C GLY A 184 16.59 -3.49 27.05
N LYS A 185 16.36 -4.58 26.29
CA LYS A 185 17.45 -5.38 25.71
C LYS A 185 17.65 -5.04 24.24
N ALA A 186 18.91 -5.00 23.79
CA ALA A 186 19.25 -4.77 22.39
C ALA A 186 18.50 -5.75 21.49
N PRO A 187 18.03 -5.31 20.31
CA PRO A 187 17.34 -6.19 19.36
C PRO A 187 18.25 -7.38 19.03
N PRO A 188 17.70 -8.59 18.83
CA PRO A 188 18.51 -9.72 18.39
C PRO A 188 19.19 -9.35 17.06
N PRO A 189 20.42 -9.85 16.82
CA PRO A 189 21.12 -9.60 15.57
C PRO A 189 20.23 -10.07 14.41
N TYR A 190 20.05 -9.20 13.42
CA TYR A 190 19.36 -9.57 12.19
C TYR A 190 20.19 -10.64 11.49
N ASP A 191 19.71 -11.88 11.50
CA ASP A 191 20.27 -12.94 10.67
C ASP A 191 19.98 -12.59 9.20
N LEU A 192 20.97 -11.95 8.56
CA LEU A 192 20.99 -11.75 7.12
C LEU A 192 21.31 -13.09 6.45
N GLU A 193 20.38 -14.04 6.47
CA GLU A 193 20.45 -15.17 5.55
C GLU A 193 19.95 -14.71 4.15
N PRO A 194 20.66 -15.04 3.06
CA PRO A 194 20.45 -14.42 1.74
C PRO A 194 19.16 -14.85 1.02
N ASP A 195 18.34 -15.70 1.64
CA ASP A 195 17.40 -16.56 0.92
C ASP A 195 15.93 -16.12 1.07
N TRP A 196 15.67 -14.98 1.74
CA TRP A 196 14.32 -14.50 2.02
C TRP A 196 14.00 -13.22 1.25
N VAL A 197 13.59 -13.39 -0.01
CA VAL A 197 12.78 -12.40 -0.73
C VAL A 197 11.54 -13.10 -1.28
N MET A 198 10.39 -12.44 -1.14
CA MET A 198 9.04 -12.87 -1.46
C MET A 198 8.89 -13.76 -2.71
N GLY A 199 8.34 -14.97 -2.52
CA GLY A 199 7.54 -15.68 -3.52
C GLY A 199 8.11 -17.01 -4.05
N ILE A 200 7.27 -18.05 -3.99
CA ILE A 200 7.32 -19.32 -4.75
C ILE A 200 8.22 -20.44 -4.17
N ARG A 201 7.66 -21.64 -4.23
CA ARG A 201 8.19 -22.94 -3.77
C ARG A 201 8.48 -23.81 -4.99
N GLU A 202 9.52 -24.63 -4.93
CA GLU A 202 9.58 -25.91 -5.64
C GLU A 202 9.86 -27.05 -4.65
N GLY A 203 9.20 -28.20 -4.87
CA GLY A 203 9.41 -29.49 -4.19
C GLY A 203 8.95 -29.59 -2.75
#